data_AF-A0A6D2C8K7-F1
#
_entry.id   AF-A0A6D2C8K7-F1
#
_cell.length_a   1.000
_cell.length_b   1.000
_cell.length_c   1.000
_cell.angle_alpha   90.00
_cell.angle_beta   90.00
_cell.angle_gamma   90.00
#
_symmetry.space_group_name_H-M   'P 1'
#
loop_
_entity.id
_entity.type
_entity.pdbx_description
1 polymer ?
#
loop_
_entity_poly.entity_id
_entity_poly.type
_entity_poly.pdbx_seq_one_letter_code
_entity_poly.pdbx_strand_id
1 'polypeptide(L)'
;GKTQRLVDLCQKVGADEYISGPAAKSYIQEDLFNQANIKLTWFDYSDYKEYTQLYPPFVHNVSVIDLIFNEGENAKMYLKSFNAINGGGG
;
A
#
# COMPACT_ATOMS: atom_id res chain seq x y z
N GLY A 1 1.47 -23.90 -5.35
CA GLY A 1 2.56 -22.91 -5.48
C GLY A 1 2.43 -21.80 -4.44
N LYS A 2 3.31 -20.78 -4.45
CA LYS A 2 3.23 -19.62 -3.53
C LYS A 2 1.94 -18.83 -3.73
N THR A 3 1.57 -18.55 -4.98
CA THR A 3 0.33 -17.82 -5.32
C THR A 3 -0.93 -18.59 -4.94
N GLN A 4 -0.98 -19.90 -5.18
CA GLN A 4 -2.12 -20.73 -4.78
C GLN A 4 -2.44 -20.59 -3.28
N ARG A 5 -1.41 -20.56 -2.41
CA ARG A 5 -1.62 -20.38 -0.97
C ARG A 5 -2.25 -19.03 -0.62
N LEU A 6 -1.97 -17.98 -1.40
CA LEU A 6 -2.57 -16.65 -1.22
C LEU A 6 -4.04 -16.69 -1.62
N VAL A 7 -4.35 -17.29 -2.77
CA VAL A 7 -5.74 -17.46 -3.25
C VAL A 7 -6.55 -18.30 -2.26
N ASP A 8 -6.01 -19.43 -1.80
CA ASP A 8 -6.67 -20.30 -0.82
C ASP A 8 -6.93 -19.56 0.51
N LEU A 9 -6.02 -18.67 0.91
CA LEU A 9 -6.21 -17.84 2.10
C LEU A 9 -7.36 -16.86 1.91
N CYS A 10 -7.38 -16.12 0.80
CA CYS A 10 -8.47 -15.20 0.47
C CYS A 10 -9.83 -15.91 0.46
N GLN A 11 -9.91 -17.09 -0.16
CA GLN A 11 -11.14 -17.88 -0.17
C GLN A 11 -11.58 -18.32 1.23
N LYS A 12 -10.64 -18.76 2.08
CA LYS A 12 -10.95 -19.19 3.46
C LYS A 12 -11.49 -18.06 4.34
N VAL A 13 -11.07 -16.82 4.08
CA VAL A 13 -11.54 -15.66 4.84
C VAL A 13 -12.70 -14.93 4.16
N GLY A 14 -13.14 -15.39 2.98
CA GLY A 14 -14.19 -14.74 2.20
C GLY A 14 -13.80 -13.37 1.64
N ALA A 15 -12.51 -13.14 1.37
CA ALA A 15 -12.02 -11.91 0.77
C ALA A 15 -12.32 -11.87 -0.73
N ASP A 16 -12.69 -10.70 -1.23
CA ASP A 16 -12.92 -10.37 -2.64
C ASP A 16 -11.72 -9.65 -3.28
N GLU A 17 -10.79 -9.15 -2.48
CA GLU A 17 -9.60 -8.43 -2.93
C GLU A 17 -8.34 -8.87 -2.18
N TYR A 18 -7.23 -9.01 -2.91
CA TYR A 18 -5.89 -9.19 -2.38
C TYR A 18 -5.03 -7.99 -2.82
N ILE A 19 -4.49 -7.26 -1.84
CA ILE A 19 -3.63 -6.10 -2.09
C ILE A 19 -2.17 -6.51 -1.88
N SER A 20 -1.34 -6.31 -2.90
CA SER A 20 0.08 -6.69 -2.87
C SER A 20 0.99 -5.54 -3.29
N GLY A 21 2.20 -5.47 -2.71
CA GLY A 21 3.22 -4.54 -3.19
C GLY A 21 3.81 -4.98 -4.55
N PRO A 22 4.26 -4.03 -5.40
CA PRO A 22 4.80 -4.29 -6.74
C PRO A 22 6.00 -5.25 -6.77
N ALA A 23 6.78 -5.35 -5.69
CA ALA A 23 7.89 -6.32 -5.60
C ALA A 23 7.43 -7.77 -5.80
N ALA A 24 6.16 -8.08 -5.48
CA ALA A 24 5.60 -9.41 -5.63
C ALA A 24 5.16 -9.77 -7.05
N LYS A 25 5.13 -8.79 -7.98
CA LYS A 25 4.81 -9.03 -9.41
C LYS A 25 5.71 -10.09 -10.04
N SER A 26 6.96 -10.21 -9.56
CA SER A 26 7.94 -11.19 -10.07
C SER A 26 7.56 -12.65 -9.83
N TYR A 27 6.66 -12.94 -8.88
CA TYR A 27 6.31 -14.32 -8.51
C TYR A 27 4.81 -14.60 -8.38
N ILE A 28 3.96 -13.58 -8.46
CA ILE A 28 2.50 -13.74 -8.40
C ILE A 28 1.95 -14.11 -9.78
N GLN A 29 1.11 -15.14 -9.82
CA GLN A 29 0.36 -15.55 -11.01
C GLN A 29 -1.06 -14.93 -10.97
N GLU A 30 -1.28 -13.84 -11.70
CA GLU A 30 -2.54 -13.08 -11.65
C GLU A 30 -3.77 -13.92 -12.06
N ASP A 31 -3.59 -14.85 -13.01
CA ASP A 31 -4.66 -15.73 -13.50
C ASP A 31 -5.33 -16.56 -12.39
N LEU A 32 -4.58 -16.95 -11.36
CA LEU A 32 -5.12 -17.73 -10.24
C LEU A 32 -6.08 -16.90 -9.38
N PHE A 33 -5.86 -15.59 -9.27
CA PHE A 33 -6.78 -14.68 -8.59
C PHE A 33 -8.05 -14.46 -9.43
N ASN A 34 -7.88 -14.26 -10.74
CA ASN A 34 -8.99 -14.09 -11.68
C ASN A 34 -9.93 -15.31 -11.68
N GLN A 35 -9.37 -16.53 -11.72
CA GLN A 35 -10.15 -17.77 -11.68
C GLN A 35 -10.94 -17.95 -10.37
N ALA A 36 -10.43 -17.37 -9.28
CA ALA A 36 -11.08 -17.41 -7.98
C ALA A 36 -12.04 -16.25 -7.72
N ASN A 37 -12.30 -15.39 -8.72
CA ASN A 37 -13.07 -14.14 -8.59
C ASN A 37 -12.53 -13.22 -7.48
N ILE A 38 -11.21 -13.21 -7.27
CA ILE A 38 -10.54 -12.32 -6.33
C ILE A 38 -9.81 -11.24 -7.12
N LYS A 39 -10.08 -9.98 -6.81
CA LYS A 39 -9.38 -8.85 -7.39
C LYS A 39 -7.95 -8.79 -6.85
N LEU A 40 -6.96 -8.76 -7.74
CA LEU A 40 -5.58 -8.47 -7.37
C LEU A 40 -5.28 -6.99 -7.58
N THR A 41 -4.99 -6.26 -6.50
CA THR A 41 -4.62 -4.84 -6.55
C THR A 41 -3.16 -4.66 -6.18
N TRP A 42 -2.45 -3.88 -7.01
CA TRP A 42 -1.07 -3.53 -6.78
C TRP A 42 -0.99 -2.21 -6.00
N PHE A 43 -0.36 -2.23 -4.83
CA PHE A 43 -0.17 -1.03 -4.03
C PHE A 43 0.79 -0.07 -4.73
N ASP A 44 0.38 1.18 -4.91
CA ASP A 44 1.17 2.18 -5.61
C ASP A 44 1.96 3.07 -4.64
N TYR A 45 3.26 2.79 -4.56
CA TYR A 45 4.22 3.57 -3.77
C TYR A 45 4.77 4.81 -4.49
N SER A 46 4.28 5.14 -5.69
CA SER A 46 4.61 6.39 -6.38
C SER A 46 4.19 7.62 -5.54
N ASP A 47 4.63 8.82 -5.87
CA ASP A 47 4.03 10.09 -5.44
C ASP A 47 3.86 10.32 -3.93
N TYR A 48 4.67 9.66 -3.08
CA TYR A 48 4.82 10.12 -1.71
C TYR A 48 5.55 11.47 -1.73
N LYS A 49 4.98 12.44 -1.01
CA LYS A 49 5.59 13.77 -0.90
C LYS A 49 6.91 13.65 -0.13
N GLU A 50 7.95 14.29 -0.66
CA GLU A 50 9.18 14.52 0.09
C GLU A 50 8.88 15.43 1.29
N TYR A 51 9.53 15.16 2.41
CA TYR A 51 9.44 15.95 3.64
C TYR A 51 10.85 16.35 4.09
N THR A 52 10.94 17.25 5.06
CA THR A 52 12.22 17.81 5.48
C THR A 52 12.93 16.83 6.41
N GLN A 53 13.84 16.01 5.87
CA GLN A 53 14.69 15.14 6.68
C GLN A 53 15.84 15.93 7.32
N LEU A 54 16.16 15.62 8.59
CA LEU A 54 17.25 16.23 9.35
C LEU A 54 18.61 16.16 8.64
N TYR A 55 18.85 15.08 7.89
CA TYR A 55 20.09 14.85 7.14
C TYR A 55 19.80 14.74 5.64
N PRO A 56 20.25 15.70 4.81
CA PRO A 56 20.16 15.57 3.36
C PRO A 56 21.18 14.58 2.81
N PRO A 57 20.93 13.95 1.64
CA PRO A 57 19.76 14.11 0.77
C PRO A 57 18.53 13.31 1.24
N PHE A 58 17.36 13.61 0.67
CA PHE A 58 16.12 12.88 0.97
C PHE A 58 16.22 11.39 0.60
N VAL A 59 15.81 10.51 1.51
CA VAL A 59 15.73 9.06 1.32
C VAL A 59 14.28 8.60 1.46
N HIS A 60 13.69 8.10 0.36
CA HIS A 60 12.30 7.63 0.34
C HIS A 60 12.06 6.34 1.17
N ASN A 61 13.09 5.50 1.35
CA ASN A 61 12.99 4.18 1.96
C ASN A 61 13.21 4.20 3.48
N VAL A 62 12.58 5.14 4.19
CA VAL A 62 12.69 5.27 5.65
C VAL A 62 11.38 4.87 6.33
N SER A 63 11.46 4.60 7.64
CA SER A 63 10.28 4.21 8.42
C SER A 63 9.32 5.38 8.63
N VAL A 64 8.04 5.11 8.88
CA VAL A 64 7.05 6.13 9.28
C VAL A 64 7.46 6.89 10.55
N ILE A 65 8.31 6.31 11.41
CA ILE A 65 8.83 6.98 12.60
C ILE A 65 9.77 8.14 12.23
N ASP A 66 10.52 8.01 11.12
CA ASP A 66 11.39 9.08 10.64
C ASP A 66 10.56 10.30 10.23
N LEU A 67 9.48 10.08 9.47
CA LEU A 67 8.52 11.12 9.12
C LEU A 67 7.95 11.81 10.37
N ILE A 68 7.52 11.03 11.37
CA ILE A 68 6.94 11.58 12.60
C ILE A 68 7.95 12.43 13.37
N PHE A 69 9.21 12.03 13.45
CA PHE A 69 10.22 12.80 14.17
C PHE A 69 10.69 14.05 13.43
N ASN A 70 10.65 14.05 12.10
CA ASN A 70 11.00 15.23 11.31
C ASN A 70 9.85 16.24 11.21
N GLU A 71 8.60 15.78 11.07
CA GLU A 71 7.44 16.65 10.77
C GLU A 71 6.44 16.79 11.94
N GLY A 72 6.55 15.96 12.99
CA GLY A 72 5.65 15.99 14.14
C GLY A 72 4.18 15.84 13.74
N GLU A 73 3.34 16.79 14.18
CA GLU A 73 1.91 16.83 13.85
C GLU A 73 1.61 17.00 12.36
N ASN A 74 2.58 17.50 11.57
CA ASN A 74 2.44 17.68 10.13
C ASN A 74 2.63 16.38 9.34
N ALA A 75 3.13 15.30 9.97
CA ALA A 75 3.38 14.00 9.32
C ALA A 75 2.18 13.50 8.49
N LYS A 76 0.95 13.74 8.96
CA LYS A 76 -0.30 13.36 8.27
C LYS A 76 -0.43 13.96 6.85
N MET A 77 0.20 15.11 6.57
CA MET A 77 0.15 15.78 5.26
C MET A 77 0.96 15.07 4.17
N TYR A 78 1.84 14.15 4.58
CA TYR A 78 2.73 13.39 3.71
C TYR A 78 2.26 11.94 3.50
N LEU A 79 1.19 11.51 4.18
CA LEU A 79 0.61 10.16 4.09
C LEU A 79 -0.59 10.14 3.13
N LYS A 80 -0.62 9.16 2.22
CA LYS A 80 -1.73 9.00 1.24
C LYS A 80 -3.09 8.61 1.87
N SER A 81 -3.08 7.96 3.05
CA SER A 81 -4.28 7.35 3.65
C SER A 81 -5.20 8.33 4.40
N PHE A 82 -4.77 9.57 4.68
CA PHE A 82 -5.58 10.54 5.44
C PHE A 82 -6.38 11.50 4.56
N ASN A 83 -6.29 11.39 3.22
CA ASN A 83 -7.04 12.23 2.27
C ASN A 83 -8.48 11.74 1.99
N ALA A 84 -9.06 10.88 2.81
CA ALA A 84 -10.43 10.41 2.65
C ALA A 84 -11.32 10.82 3.83
N ILE A 85 -11.80 12.07 3.81
CA ILE A 85 -13.23 12.45 3.95
C ILE A 85 -13.38 13.97 3.70
N ASN A 86 -13.71 14.35 2.47
CA ASN A 86 -14.44 15.58 2.17
C ASN A 86 -15.43 15.28 1.05
N GLY A 87 -16.72 15.26 1.39
CA GLY A 87 -17.81 15.02 0.44
C GLY A 87 -19.09 14.65 1.17
N GLY A 88 -19.56 15.52 2.06
CA GLY A 88 -20.91 15.45 2.60
C GLY A 88 -21.93 15.59 1.47
N GLY A 89 -22.97 14.77 1.54
CA GLY A 89 -24.16 14.91 0.68
C GLY A 89 -24.89 16.21 0.99
N GLY A 90 -25.13 16.98 -0.07
CA GLY A 90 -26.28 17.87 -0.23
C GLY A 90 -27.05 17.40 -1.45
#